data_AF-A0A6P0Y3C7-F1
#
_entry.id   AF-A0A6P0Y3C7-F1
#
_cell.length_a   1.000
_cell.length_b   1.000
_cell.length_c   1.000
_cell.angle_alpha   90.00
_cell.angle_beta   90.00
_cell.angle_gamma   90.00
#
_symmetry.space_group_name_H-M   'P 1'
#
loop_
_entity.id
_entity.type
_entity.pdbx_description
1 polymer ?
#
loop_
_entity_poly.entity_id
_entity_poly.type
_entity_poly.pdbx_seq_one_letter_code
_entity_poly.pdbx_strand_id
1 'polypeptide(L)' 'IFKNTNYIEIDLEIVTTEINGDIGYVILIENLMQVVGGRKSKAQCIATNIFERMGGNWYLIHHHGSPLMN' A
#
# COMPACT_ATOMS: atom_id res chain seq x y z
N ILE A 1 6.58 -10.74 4.78
CA ILE A 1 5.40 -10.72 3.89
C ILE A 1 5.60 -11.64 2.68
N PHE A 2 6.71 -11.56 1.93
CA PHE A 2 6.87 -12.28 0.65
C PHE A 2 7.27 -13.76 0.71
N LYS A 3 7.79 -14.28 1.84
CA LYS A 3 8.29 -15.67 1.93
C LYS A 3 7.26 -16.73 1.52
N ASN A 4 5.98 -16.46 1.71
CA ASN A 4 4.89 -17.41 1.47
C ASN A 4 4.01 -17.04 0.25
N THR A 5 4.44 -16.07 -0.56
CA THR A 5 3.66 -15.58 -1.71
C THR A 5 4.46 -15.85 -2.98
N ASN A 6 3.94 -16.70 -3.88
CA ASN A 6 4.65 -17.07 -5.10
C ASN A 6 4.73 -15.90 -6.08
N TYR A 7 3.67 -15.11 -6.14
CA TYR A 7 3.57 -13.91 -6.97
C TYR A 7 2.60 -12.93 -6.31
N ILE A 8 2.95 -11.65 -6.33
CA ILE A 8 2.06 -10.57 -5.93
C ILE A 8 2.23 -9.42 -6.93
N GLU A 9 1.11 -8.89 -7.39
CA GLU A 9 0.99 -7.67 -8.19
C GLU A 9 0.03 -6.74 -7.46
N ILE A 10 0.38 -5.46 -7.42
CA ILE A 10 -0.41 -4.45 -6.74
C ILE A 10 -0.55 -3.27 -7.70
N ASP A 11 -1.75 -3.10 -8.23
CA ASP A 11 -2.09 -1.91 -9.02
C ASP A 11 -2.60 -0.82 -8.07
N LEU A 12 -2.00 0.36 -8.15
CA LEU A 12 -2.27 1.47 -7.24
C LEU A 12 -3.17 2.50 -7.93
N GLU A 13 -4.22 2.92 -7.22
CA GLU A 13 -5.02 4.07 -7.59
C GLU A 13 -4.90 5.13 -6.49
N ILE A 14 -4.26 6.25 -6.79
CA ILE A 14 -4.03 7.33 -5.83
C ILE A 14 -5.36 8.06 -5.60
N VAL A 15 -5.81 8.09 -4.34
CA VAL A 15 -7.00 8.84 -3.92
C VAL A 15 -6.61 10.27 -3.55
N THR A 16 -5.58 10.44 -2.72
CA THR A 16 -5.05 11.77 -2.39
C THR A 16 -3.60 11.69 -1.89
N THR A 17 -2.90 12.82 -2.01
CA THR A 17 -1.54 13.02 -1.50
C THR A 17 -1.43 14.39 -0.87
N GLU A 18 -0.83 14.49 0.31
CA GLU A 18 -0.61 15.77 0.97
C GLU A 18 0.75 15.80 1.67
N ILE A 19 1.31 17.00 1.81
CA ILE A 19 2.55 17.26 2.55
C ILE A 19 2.27 18.34 3.60
N ASN A 20 2.61 18.05 4.85
CA ASN A 20 2.55 18.99 5.96
C ASN A 20 3.89 18.94 6.72
N GLY A 21 4.75 19.93 6.45
CA GLY A 21 6.11 19.97 6.98
C GLY A 21 6.92 18.75 6.52
N ASP A 22 7.49 18.04 7.48
CA ASP A 22 8.25 16.80 7.25
C ASP A 22 7.37 15.54 7.23
N ILE A 23 6.05 15.67 7.27
CA ILE A 23 5.11 14.54 7.14
C ILE A 23 4.40 14.61 5.79
N GLY A 24 4.39 13.50 5.07
CA GLY A 24 3.59 13.31 3.86
C GLY A 24 2.66 12.13 4.04
N TYR A 25 1.46 12.18 3.47
CA TYR A 25 0.60 11.01 3.41
C TYR A 25 0.05 10.77 2.02
N VAL A 26 -0.12 9.49 1.70
CA VAL A 26 -0.73 9.00 0.47
C VAL A 26 -1.87 8.09 0.87
N ILE A 27 -3.08 8.44 0.45
CA ILE A 27 -4.24 7.56 0.52
C ILE A 27 -4.44 6.97 -0.88
N LEU A 28 -4.57 5.66 -0.96
CA LEU A 28 -4.70 4.95 -2.24
C LEU A 28 -5.59 3.72 -2.09
N ILE A 29 -6.10 3.24 -3.21
CA ILE A 29 -6.67 1.89 -3.34
C ILE A 29 -5.57 0.99 -3.90
N GLU A 30 -5.34 -0.14 -3.23
CA GLU A 30 -4.46 -1.21 -3.69
C GLU A 30 -5.33 -2.33 -4.26
N ASN A 31 -5.19 -2.59 -5.56
CA ASN A 31 -5.82 -3.71 -6.24
C ASN A 31 -4.82 -4.85 -6.27
N LEU A 32 -4.94 -5.76 -5.30
CA LEU A 32 -3.99 -6.86 -5.12
C LEU A 32 -4.41 -8.06 -5.95
N MET A 33 -3.43 -8.62 -6.65
CA MET A 33 -3.52 -9.95 -7.24
C MET A 33 -2.37 -10.78 -6.72
N GLN A 34 -2.68 -11.93 -6.12
CA GLN A 34 -1.66 -12.82 -5.56
C GLN A 34 -1.87 -14.26 -6.02
N VAL A 35 -0.75 -14.97 -6.18
CA VAL A 35 -0.71 -16.41 -6.40
C VAL A 35 -0.05 -17.06 -5.19
N VAL A 36 -0.78 -17.97 -4.53
CA VAL A 36 -0.30 -18.74 -3.38
C VAL A 36 -0.65 -20.21 -3.62
N GLY A 37 0.36 -21.07 -3.65
CA GLY A 37 0.17 -22.51 -3.88
C GLY A 37 -0.53 -22.82 -5.21
N GLY A 38 -0.24 -22.03 -6.26
CA GLY A 38 -0.87 -22.15 -7.58
C GLY A 38 -2.29 -21.60 -7.68
N ARG A 39 -2.87 -21.09 -6.59
CA ARG A 39 -4.21 -20.46 -6.59
C ARG A 39 -4.10 -18.95 -6.72
N LYS A 40 -4.83 -18.39 -7.68
CA LYS A 40 -4.94 -16.94 -7.89
C LYS A 40 -6.09 -16.37 -7.06
N SER A 41 -5.84 -15.25 -6.40
CA SER A 41 -6.87 -14.48 -5.67
C SER A 41 -6.71 -12.99 -5.97
N LYS A 42 -7.83 -12.26 -5.88
CA LYS A 42 -7.88 -10.80 -5.99
C LYS A 42 -8.49 -10.22 -4.72
N ALA A 43 -7.96 -9.09 -4.28
CA ALA A 43 -8.49 -8.32 -3.15
C ALA A 43 -8.32 -6.82 -3.43
N GLN A 44 -9.16 -6.01 -2.83
CA GLN A 44 -9.00 -4.56 -2.80
C GLN A 44 -8.88 -4.11 -1.35
N CYS A 45 -7.97 -3.18 -1.09
CA CYS A 45 -7.93 -2.46 0.17
C CYS A 45 -7.73 -0.96 -0.09
N ILE A 46 -8.22 -0.15 0.84
CA ILE A 46 -7.82 1.24 0.96
C ILE A 46 -6.64 1.30 1.94
N ALA A 47 -5.59 2.02 1.58
CA ALA A 47 -4.37 2.14 2.37
C ALA A 47 -4.04 3.60 2.68
N THR A 48 -3.61 3.82 3.93
CA THR A 48 -2.98 5.07 4.38
C THR A 48 -1.50 4.82 4.57
N ASN A 49 -0.68 5.46 3.73
CA ASN A 49 0.78 5.48 3.86
C ASN A 49 1.21 6.84 4.41
N ILE A 50 1.93 6.85 5.53
CA ILE A 50 2.54 8.06 6.10
C ILE A 50 4.05 7.96 5.96
N PHE A 51 4.63 9.03 5.44
CA PHE A 51 6.05 9.19 5.25
C PHE A 51 6.59 10.33 6.12
N GLU A 52 7.77 10.15 6.67
CA GLU A 52 8.53 11.21 7.34
C GLU A 52 9.76 11.57 6.51
N ARG A 53 10.03 12.88 6.36
CA ARG A 53 11.20 13.40 5.67
C ARG A 53 12.35 13.55 6.65
N MET A 54 13.41 12.77 6.46
CA MET A 54 14.63 12.83 7.28
C MET A 54 15.86 12.89 6.36
N GLY A 55 16.78 13.83 6.60
CA GLY A 55 17.99 13.95 5.78
C GLY A 55 17.72 14.10 4.27
N GLY A 56 16.62 14.76 3.90
CA GLY A 56 16.22 14.98 2.51
C GLY A 56 15.49 13.81 1.84
N ASN A 57 15.31 12.68 2.51
CA ASN A 57 14.63 11.49 1.98
C ASN A 57 13.32 11.23 2.70
N TRP A 58 12.35 10.64 1.99
CA TRP A 58 11.09 10.19 2.57
C TRP A 58 11.17 8.73 3.00
N TYR A 59 10.73 8.44 4.22
CA TYR A 59 10.70 7.11 4.79
C TYR A 59 9.27 6.76 5.17
N LEU A 60 8.79 5.58 4.74
CA LEU A 60 7.49 5.07 5.16
C LEU A 60 7.55 4.74 6.66
N ILE A 61 6.83 5.50 7.49
CA ILE A 61 6.77 5.32 8.95
C ILE A 61 5.48 4.66 9.41
N HIS A 62 4.44 4.67 8.57
CA HIS A 62 3.19 3.99 8.84
C HIS A 62 2.56 3.50 7.54
N HIS A 63 2.03 2.28 7.58
CA HIS A 63 1.18 1.72 6.55
C HIS A 63 0.02 1.02 7.24
N HIS A 64 -1.20 1.39 6.87
CA HIS A 64 -2.42 0.72 7.31
C HIS A 64 -3.35 0.50 6.12
N GLY A 65 -3.55 -0.76 5.75
CA GLY A 65 -4.50 -1.19 4.73
C GLY A 65 -5.73 -1.83 5.36
N SER A 66 -6.93 -1.41 4.95
CA SER A 66 -8.19 -2.06 5.33
C SER A 66 -8.90 -2.61 4.10
N PRO A 67 -9.36 -3.88 4.12
CA PRO A 67 -10.11 -4.46 3.01
C PRO A 67 -11.33 -3.62 2.64
N LEU A 68 -11.56 -3.41 1.34
CA LEU A 68 -12.83 -2.92 0.85
C LEU A 68 -13.75 -4.14 0.73
N MET A 69 -14.76 -4.20 1.59
CA MET A 69 -15.80 -5.22 1.51
C MET A 69 -16.88 -4.69 0.56
N ASN A 70 -17.08 -5.40 -0.54
CA ASN A 70 -18.27 -5.25 -1.39
C ASN A 70 -19.43 -6.07 -0.85
#